data_AF-A0A7H9EL67-F1
#
_entry.id   AF-A0A7H9EL67-F1
#
_cell.length_a   1.000
_cell.length_b   1.000
_cell.length_c   1.000
_cell.angle_alpha   90.00
_cell.angle_beta   90.00
_cell.angle_gamma   90.00
#
_symmetry.space_group_name_H-M   'P 1'
#
loop_
_entity.id
_entity.type
_entity.pdbx_description
1 polymer ?
#
loop_
_entity_poly.entity_id
_entity_poly.type
_entity_poly.pdbx_seq_one_letter_code
_entity_poly.pdbx_strand_id
1 'polypeptide(L)'
;MGRKVISQNNEPPKVETYDYHFGSDTTDVSFDDLMFINYIGGTSRPLIRREVFAKSGLFRDGLLAFQDYELWLRISRQYRCVIVPHFLVAHYWHDGHQISKDH
;
A
#
# COMPACT_ATOMS: atom_id res chain seq x y z
N MET A 1 8.24 -0.22 9.56
CA MET A 1 7.23 0.17 8.54
C MET A 1 5.90 -0.30 9.04
N GLY A 2 4.77 0.42 8.94
CA GLY A 2 3.58 -0.09 9.59
C GLY A 2 2.21 0.36 9.08
N ARG A 3 1.17 -0.24 9.64
CA ARG A 3 -0.22 0.19 9.45
C ARG A 3 -0.84 0.58 10.79
N LYS A 4 -1.42 1.78 10.84
CA LYS A 4 -2.30 2.20 11.94
C LYS A 4 -3.74 1.86 11.53
N VAL A 5 -4.34 0.92 12.23
CA VAL A 5 -5.73 0.49 12.04
C VAL A 5 -6.60 1.06 13.15
N ILE A 6 -7.75 1.59 12.78
CA ILE A 6 -8.77 2.07 13.72
C ILE A 6 -10.00 1.19 13.55
N SER A 7 -10.29 0.37 14.56
CA SER A 7 -11.54 -0.40 14.65
C SER A 7 -12.62 0.46 15.30
N GLN A 8 -13.71 0.71 14.57
CA GLN A 8 -14.82 1.53 15.05
C GLN A 8 -15.83 0.77 15.93
N ASN A 9 -15.70 -0.55 16.06
CA ASN A 9 -16.70 -1.37 16.77
C ASN A 9 -16.46 -1.44 18.29
N ASN A 10 -15.44 -0.75 18.79
CA ASN A 10 -15.13 -0.64 20.21
C ASN A 10 -15.39 0.81 20.67
N GLU A 11 -15.89 0.99 21.89
CA GLU A 11 -15.92 2.29 22.58
C GLU A 11 -14.94 2.31 23.75
N PRO A 12 -13.88 3.14 23.72
CA PRO A 12 -13.42 3.98 22.60
C PRO A 12 -12.80 3.14 21.46
N PRO A 13 -12.69 3.71 20.23
CA PRO A 13 -12.12 3.02 19.08
C PRO A 13 -10.74 2.45 19.38
N LYS A 14 -10.54 1.16 19.07
CA LYS A 14 -9.25 0.50 19.30
C LYS A 14 -8.29 0.90 18.18
N VAL A 15 -7.16 1.48 18.57
CA VAL A 15 -6.06 1.82 17.66
C VAL A 15 -4.99 0.75 17.76
N GLU A 16 -4.69 0.12 16.64
CA GLU A 16 -3.63 -0.87 16.55
C GLU A 16 -2.57 -0.42 15.55
N THR A 17 -1.30 -0.54 15.93
CA THR A 17 -0.15 -0.27 15.06
C THR A 17 0.56 -1.57 14.76
N TYR A 18 0.68 -1.89 13.48
CA TYR A 18 1.39 -3.07 13.00
C TYR A 18 2.72 -2.62 12.43
N ASP A 19 3.84 -3.02 13.01
CA ASP A 19 5.18 -2.77 12.48
C ASP A 19 5.69 -3.98 11.69
N TYR A 20 5.73 -3.83 10.37
CA TYR A 20 6.57 -4.58 9.45
C TYR A 20 8.03 -4.19 9.65
N HIS A 21 8.83 -5.13 10.15
CA HIS A 21 10.28 -5.02 10.24
C HIS A 21 10.89 -5.23 8.85
N PHE A 22 11.73 -4.28 8.42
CA PHE A 22 12.51 -4.39 7.19
C PHE A 22 13.83 -5.09 7.51
N GLY A 23 14.33 -5.93 6.62
CA GLY A 23 15.63 -6.61 6.77
C GLY A 23 16.84 -5.70 6.49
N SER A 24 16.62 -4.45 6.08
CA SER A 24 17.67 -3.46 5.86
C SER A 24 17.29 -2.11 6.48
N ASP A 25 18.30 -1.33 6.87
CA ASP A 25 18.13 0.03 7.43
C ASP A 25 17.68 1.07 6.38
N THR A 26 17.27 0.63 5.17
CA THR A 26 16.97 1.52 4.05
C THR A 26 15.47 1.84 3.96
N THR A 27 15.15 3.10 3.61
CA THR A 27 13.78 3.52 3.31
C THR A 27 13.42 3.36 1.83
N ASP A 28 14.41 3.06 1.00
CA ASP A 28 14.25 2.74 -0.40
C ASP A 28 13.55 1.40 -0.59
N VAL A 29 12.61 1.38 -1.53
CA VAL A 29 11.91 0.18 -1.97
C VAL A 29 12.29 -0.06 -3.43
N SER A 30 13.06 -1.10 -3.68
CA SER A 30 13.45 -1.49 -5.03
C SER A 30 12.35 -2.27 -5.75
N PHE A 31 12.51 -2.46 -7.05
CA PHE A 31 11.68 -3.38 -7.82
C PHE A 31 11.78 -4.82 -7.29
N ASP A 32 12.99 -5.27 -6.94
CA ASP A 32 13.21 -6.64 -6.43
C ASP A 32 12.53 -6.84 -5.08
N ASP A 33 12.55 -5.85 -4.20
CA ASP A 33 11.79 -5.89 -2.93
C ASP A 33 10.29 -6.08 -3.21
N LEU A 34 9.77 -5.32 -4.18
CA LEU A 34 8.39 -5.43 -4.61
C LEU A 34 8.08 -6.71 -5.36
N MET A 35 9.04 -7.48 -5.89
CA MET A 35 8.73 -8.78 -6.49
C MET A 35 8.32 -9.82 -5.46
N PHE A 36 8.82 -9.70 -4.22
CA PHE A 36 8.53 -10.66 -3.16
C PHE A 36 7.39 -10.19 -2.25
N ILE A 37 7.30 -8.89 -1.96
CA ILE A 37 6.33 -8.37 -0.99
C ILE A 37 5.75 -7.03 -1.48
N ASN A 38 4.42 -6.89 -1.42
CA ASN A 38 3.74 -5.61 -1.71
C ASN A 38 3.90 -4.59 -0.57
N TYR A 39 5.08 -3.97 -0.48
CA TYR A 39 5.42 -3.00 0.57
C TYR A 39 4.64 -1.69 0.50
N ILE A 40 4.27 -1.25 -0.70
CA ILE A 40 3.50 -0.02 -0.90
C ILE A 40 2.06 -0.23 -0.40
N GLY A 41 1.47 -1.38 -0.71
CA GLY A 41 0.12 -1.75 -0.30
C GLY A 41 -0.96 -1.03 -1.11
N GLY A 42 -2.11 -0.77 -0.48
CA GLY A 42 -3.27 -0.18 -1.16
C GLY A 42 -3.08 1.27 -1.60
N THR A 43 -3.95 1.70 -2.50
CA THR A 43 -3.92 3.01 -3.20
C THR A 43 -4.08 4.24 -2.32
N SER A 44 -4.56 4.09 -1.08
CA SER A 44 -4.70 5.18 -0.12
C SER A 44 -3.39 5.58 0.59
N ARG A 45 -2.28 4.87 0.32
CA ARG A 45 -0.99 5.04 0.99
C ARG A 45 0.03 5.87 0.21
N PRO A 46 0.25 5.65 -1.10
CA PRO A 46 1.31 6.37 -1.81
C PRO A 46 0.89 7.78 -2.23
N LEU A 47 1.85 8.71 -2.14
CA LEU A 47 1.76 10.02 -2.79
C LEU A 47 2.59 9.98 -4.07
N ILE A 48 1.94 10.20 -5.21
CA ILE A 48 2.54 9.99 -6.54
C ILE A 48 2.42 11.28 -7.34
N ARG A 49 3.52 11.68 -7.98
CA ARG A 49 3.52 12.84 -8.88
C ARG A 49 2.72 12.51 -10.14
N ARG A 50 1.92 13.47 -10.62
CA ARG A 50 1.02 13.26 -11.76
C ARG A 50 1.73 12.75 -13.01
N GLU A 51 2.94 13.22 -13.28
CA GLU A 51 3.75 12.84 -14.44
C GLU A 51 4.19 11.37 -14.42
N VAL A 52 4.22 10.73 -13.24
CA VAL A 52 4.52 9.30 -13.13
C VAL A 52 3.42 8.50 -13.84
N PHE A 53 2.15 8.84 -13.66
CA PHE A 53 1.05 8.19 -14.36
C PHE A 53 1.08 8.43 -15.88
N ALA A 54 1.52 9.62 -16.32
CA ALA A 54 1.66 9.91 -17.74
C ALA A 54 2.71 9.01 -18.42
N LYS A 55 3.74 8.58 -17.70
CA LYS A 55 4.82 7.73 -18.22
C LYS A 55 4.61 6.23 -17.97
N SER A 56 4.07 5.87 -16.81
CA SER A 56 3.87 4.48 -16.43
C SER A 56 2.52 3.93 -16.89
N GLY A 57 1.53 4.78 -17.17
CA GLY A 57 0.14 4.39 -17.41
C GLY A 57 -0.65 4.24 -16.11
N LEU A 58 -1.97 4.06 -16.24
CA LEU A 58 -2.92 3.90 -15.13
C LEU A 58 -3.09 2.42 -14.74
N PHE A 59 -4.20 2.07 -14.08
CA PHE A 59 -4.58 0.69 -13.84
C PHE A 59 -4.90 -0.05 -15.14
N ARG A 60 -4.71 -1.37 -15.12
CA ARG A 60 -5.01 -2.25 -16.25
C ARG A 60 -6.34 -2.96 -16.00
N ASP A 61 -7.34 -2.63 -16.81
CA ASP A 61 -8.72 -3.13 -16.65
C ASP A 61 -8.87 -4.64 -16.92
N GLY A 62 -7.91 -5.26 -17.59
CA GLY A 62 -7.92 -6.70 -17.90
C GLY A 62 -7.47 -7.62 -16.76
N LEU A 63 -7.10 -7.07 -15.60
CA LEU A 63 -6.67 -7.87 -14.44
C LEU A 63 -7.85 -8.17 -13.52
N LEU A 64 -7.99 -9.42 -13.10
CA LEU A 64 -9.01 -9.84 -12.12
C LEU A 64 -8.73 -9.29 -10.71
N ALA A 65 -7.46 -9.16 -10.34
CA ALA A 65 -7.01 -8.66 -9.05
C ALA A 65 -5.59 -8.07 -9.14
N PHE A 66 -5.10 -7.46 -8.05
CA PHE A 66 -3.74 -6.92 -7.90
C PHE A 66 -3.38 -5.78 -8.86
N GLN A 67 -4.37 -5.00 -9.28
CA GLN A 67 -4.19 -3.85 -10.18
C GLN A 67 -3.26 -2.79 -9.57
N ASP A 68 -3.34 -2.58 -8.26
CA ASP A 68 -2.47 -1.68 -7.52
C ASP A 68 -1.03 -2.18 -7.48
N TYR A 69 -0.84 -3.45 -7.14
CA TYR A 69 0.48 -4.05 -7.03
C TYR A 69 1.20 -4.11 -8.39
N GLU A 70 0.49 -4.45 -9.47
CA GLU A 70 1.04 -4.41 -10.82
C GLU A 70 1.48 -2.99 -11.22
N LEU A 71 0.71 -1.97 -10.84
CA LEU A 71 1.09 -0.57 -11.07
C LEU A 71 2.36 -0.19 -10.29
N TRP A 72 2.50 -0.64 -9.04
CA TRP A 72 3.69 -0.41 -8.23
C TRP A 72 4.94 -1.03 -8.86
N LEU A 73 4.83 -2.26 -9.39
CA LEU A 73 5.92 -2.92 -10.12
C LEU A 73 6.32 -2.16 -11.38
N ARG A 74 5.37 -1.59 -12.14
CA ARG A 74 5.70 -0.76 -13.30
C ARG A 74 6.39 0.54 -12.92
N ILE A 75 5.92 1.20 -11.87
CA ILE A 75 6.48 2.48 -11.40
C ILE A 75 7.89 2.27 -10.85
N SER A 76 8.13 1.24 -10.02
CA SER A 76 9.43 1.01 -9.38
C SER A 76 10.56 0.66 -10.36
N ARG A 77 10.24 0.19 -11.57
CA ARG A 77 11.23 0.00 -12.65
C ARG A 77 11.76 1.31 -13.24
N GLN A 78 11.04 2.41 -13.08
CA GLN A 78 11.36 3.69 -13.72
C GLN A 78 11.63 4.81 -12.71
N TYR A 79 11.16 4.66 -11.47
CA TYR A 79 11.24 5.69 -10.44
C TYR A 79 11.71 5.10 -9.13
N ARG A 80 12.44 5.92 -8.37
CA ARG A 80 12.81 5.63 -6.98
C ARG A 80 11.54 5.66 -6.12
N CYS A 81 11.27 4.58 -5.41
CA CYS A 81 10.20 4.50 -4.41
C CYS A 81 10.80 4.59 -3.00
N VAL A 82 10.21 5.43 -2.15
CA VAL A 82 10.71 5.66 -0.78
C VAL A 82 9.55 5.57 0.20
N ILE A 83 9.80 4.92 1.34
CA ILE A 83 8.88 4.84 2.47
C ILE A 83 9.22 5.94 3.49
N VAL A 84 8.21 6.63 3.98
CA VAL A 84 8.34 7.50 5.15
C VAL A 84 8.14 6.64 6.41
N PRO A 85 9.09 6.61 7.36
CA PRO A 85 9.04 5.72 8.54
C PRO A 85 8.09 6.25 9.63
N HIS A 86 6.91 6.73 9.25
CA HIS A 86 5.89 7.29 10.14
C HIS A 86 4.49 6.81 9.73
N PHE A 87 3.61 6.63 10.70
CA PHE A 87 2.20 6.32 10.45
C PHE A 87 1.43 7.56 9.99
N LEU A 88 1.43 7.82 8.68
CA LEU A 88 0.78 9.00 8.09
C LEU A 88 -0.66 8.75 7.59
N VAL A 89 -1.10 7.50 7.58
CA VAL A 89 -2.43 7.10 7.12
C VAL A 89 -3.11 6.29 8.20
N ALA A 90 -4.33 6.69 8.57
CA ALA A 90 -5.23 5.91 9.40
C ALA A 90 -6.13 5.06 8.49
N HIS A 91 -6.05 3.74 8.62
CA HIS A 91 -6.96 2.85 7.92
C HIS A 91 -8.12 2.50 8.83
N TYR A 92 -9.34 2.86 8.42
CA TYR A 92 -10.53 2.46 9.12
C TYR A 92 -10.90 1.04 8.72
N TRP A 93 -11.20 0.21 9.71
CA TRP A 93 -11.69 -1.14 9.48
C TRP A 93 -13.14 -1.19 9.94
N HIS A 94 -13.99 -1.69 9.05
CA HIS A 94 -15.42 -1.82 9.28
C HIS A 94 -15.80 -3.30 9.13
N ASP A 95 -16.56 -3.83 10.10
CA ASP A 95 -17.10 -5.20 10.06
C ASP A 95 -18.31 -5.33 9.12
N GLY A 96 -18.59 -4.30 8.32
CA GLY A 96 -19.61 -4.35 7.30
C GLY A 96 -19.27 -5.32 6.16
N HIS A 97 -20.21 -5.43 5.23
CA HIS A 97 -20.07 -6.23 4.03
C HIS A 97 -18.81 -5.83 3.25
N GLN A 98 -17.90 -6.79 3.07
CA GLN A 98 -16.66 -6.62 2.33
C GLN A 98 -16.75 -7.45 1.05
N ILE A 99 -16.57 -6.80 -0.09
CA ILE A 99 -16.55 -7.47 -1.41
C ILE A 99 -15.53 -8.62 -1.45
N SER A 100 -14.44 -8.50 -0.67
CA SER A 100 -13.41 -9.55 -0.55
C SER A 100 -13.86 -10.81 0.20
N LYS A 101 -15.05 -10.80 0.81
CA LYS A 101 -15.64 -11.95 1.53
C LYS A 101 -16.71 -12.68 0.70
N ASP A 102 -17.08 -12.14 -0.47
CA ASP A 102 -18.16 -12.67 -1.32
C ASP A 102 -17.63 -13.54 -2.47
N HIS A 103 -16.68 -14.44 -2.18
CA HIS A 103 -16.04 -15.31 -3.17
C HIS A 103 -16.38 -16.78 -2.92
#